data_AF-A0A6M4G3M3-F1
#
_entry.id   AF-A0A6M4G3M3-F1
#
_cell.length_a   1.000
_cell.length_b   1.000
_cell.length_c   1.000
_cell.angle_alpha   90.00
_cell.angle_beta   90.00
_cell.angle_gamma   90.00
#
_symmetry.space_group_name_H-M   'P 1'
#
loop_
_entity.id
_entity.type
_entity.pdbx_description
1 polymer ?
#
loop_
_entity_poly.entity_id
_entity_poly.type
_entity_poly.pdbx_seq_one_letter_code
_entity_poly.pdbx_strand_id
1 'polypeptide(L)'
;MAYLRHAEKSKGTVAGPTDLQIKVQADLPSEKRVLEILADLSDARRIQINRQGRGRAITTFADRFDDSDEISARIQARNSASNPQKTAVCDTVARSKELSGITLPPPAVKTAAKPQKSAVYTRPVAAPKKWPAATGNPPSVENRHPSELRLDDSYQRSTDNGASQALIRKIANGWDWRMCLPLVVSKRDDGSLWVIDGQHRLAAALLRGDIPFLPCVVGIYGSVADEAAMFVAMNRARKPMNRLDDFHAAIASGDSEAIEITRLITEAGFTVSRKTGSQSWVPGEVAFTSAIAKVLRKHGANVCADALRTMQEAWPDEVLNAGASMFTALTKLAISPPDGFDPDRMFRALLRRNQREWASFLNETKSGGDERAAQLRQVLLMAYEEEPEVADAE
;
A
#
# COMPACT_ATOMS: atom_id res chain seq x y z
N MET A 1 -5.05 8.14 20.97
CA MET A 1 -3.66 8.67 21.00
C MET A 1 -3.17 9.02 22.42
N ALA A 2 -3.97 9.62 23.30
CA ALA A 2 -3.54 9.94 24.68
C ALA A 2 -3.20 8.70 25.54
N TYR A 3 -3.90 7.58 25.32
CA TYR A 3 -3.67 6.30 26.02
C TYR A 3 -2.31 5.64 25.67
N LEU A 4 -1.87 5.76 24.42
CA LEU A 4 -0.61 5.17 23.93
C LEU A 4 0.62 5.83 24.57
N ARG A 5 0.56 7.15 24.81
CA ARG A 5 1.61 7.90 25.54
C ARG A 5 1.72 7.51 27.02
N HIS A 6 0.67 6.93 27.60
CA HIS A 6 0.68 6.48 29.00
C HIS A 6 1.29 5.07 29.14
N ALA A 7 1.18 4.22 28.12
CA ALA A 7 1.76 2.88 28.09
C ALA A 7 3.28 2.87 27.88
N GLU A 8 3.84 3.85 27.14
CA GLU A 8 5.29 4.01 26.95
C GLU A 8 6.05 4.29 28.27
N LYS A 9 5.37 4.78 29.31
CA LYS A 9 5.98 5.12 30.61
C LYS A 9 5.93 3.98 31.65
N SER A 10 5.19 2.91 31.40
CA SER A 10 5.03 1.78 32.34
C SER A 10 5.84 0.57 31.88
N LYS A 11 6.88 0.19 32.63
CA LYS A 11 7.57 -1.10 32.41
C LYS A 11 6.65 -2.25 32.85
N GLY A 12 5.95 -2.89 31.91
CA GLY A 12 5.11 -4.08 32.13
C GLY A 12 3.98 -4.24 31.11
N THR A 13 3.34 -5.41 31.08
CA THR A 13 2.19 -5.70 30.20
C THR A 13 0.94 -4.97 30.70
N VAL A 14 0.47 -3.97 29.96
CA VAL A 14 -0.76 -3.22 30.29
C VAL A 14 -1.95 -3.80 29.51
N ALA A 15 -3.08 -4.02 30.18
CA ALA A 15 -4.32 -4.43 29.52
C ALA A 15 -4.81 -3.33 28.55
N GLY A 16 -5.21 -3.70 27.33
CA GLY A 16 -5.73 -2.75 26.35
C GLY A 16 -7.15 -2.23 26.70
N PRO A 17 -7.60 -1.13 26.06
CA PRO A 17 -8.85 -0.47 26.40
C PRO A 17 -10.08 -1.35 26.09
N THR A 18 -11.11 -1.32 26.94
CA THR A 18 -12.37 -2.05 26.74
C THR A 18 -13.19 -1.47 25.58
N ASP A 19 -14.18 -2.21 25.07
CA ASP A 19 -15.06 -1.73 24.00
C ASP A 19 -15.83 -0.47 24.39
N LEU A 20 -16.29 -0.40 25.63
CA LEU A 20 -16.92 0.77 26.21
C LEU A 20 -15.98 1.99 26.23
N GLN A 21 -14.70 1.79 26.55
CA GLN A 21 -13.70 2.87 26.55
C GLN A 21 -13.42 3.37 25.13
N ILE A 22 -13.29 2.48 24.14
CA ILE A 22 -13.12 2.89 22.74
C ILE A 22 -14.38 3.58 22.23
N LYS A 23 -15.57 3.07 22.56
CA LYS A 23 -16.85 3.67 22.19
C LYS A 23 -16.96 5.12 22.69
N VAL A 24 -16.68 5.35 23.97
CA VAL A 24 -16.75 6.67 24.60
C VAL A 24 -15.68 7.60 24.03
N GLN A 25 -14.46 7.12 23.83
CA GLN A 25 -13.35 7.95 23.38
C GLN A 25 -13.38 8.28 21.88
N ALA A 26 -13.96 7.40 21.06
CA ALA A 26 -14.11 7.58 19.62
C ALA A 26 -15.51 8.04 19.20
N ASP A 27 -16.37 8.37 20.18
CA ASP A 27 -17.76 8.81 19.99
C ASP A 27 -18.55 7.91 19.03
N LEU A 28 -18.49 6.60 19.28
CA LEU A 28 -19.13 5.61 18.43
C LEU A 28 -20.54 5.27 18.92
N PRO A 29 -21.51 5.08 18.01
CA PRO A 29 -22.92 4.92 18.37
C PRO A 29 -23.21 3.62 19.13
N SER A 30 -22.38 2.59 19.00
CA SER A 30 -22.56 1.30 19.69
C SER A 30 -21.25 0.53 19.84
N GLU A 31 -21.20 -0.40 20.81
CA GLU A 31 -20.06 -1.33 20.96
C GLU A 31 -19.95 -2.29 19.77
N LYS A 32 -21.08 -2.62 19.12
CA LYS A 32 -21.08 -3.38 17.86
C LYS A 32 -20.29 -2.66 16.77
N ARG A 33 -20.42 -1.32 16.69
CA ARG A 33 -19.66 -0.51 15.73
C ARG A 33 -18.16 -0.49 16.03
N VAL A 34 -17.78 -0.57 17.31
CA VAL A 34 -16.38 -0.74 17.72
C VAL A 34 -15.83 -2.06 17.19
N LEU A 35 -16.58 -3.16 17.34
CA LEU A 35 -16.17 -4.48 16.86
C LEU A 35 -16.03 -4.54 15.33
N GLU A 36 -16.96 -3.92 14.60
CA GLU A 36 -16.88 -3.80 13.13
C GLU A 36 -15.64 -3.01 12.69
N ILE A 37 -15.37 -1.85 13.31
CA ILE A 37 -14.20 -1.04 12.97
C ILE A 37 -12.89 -1.76 13.31
N LEU A 38 -12.85 -2.47 14.44
CA LEU A 38 -11.69 -3.26 14.82
C LEU A 38 -11.49 -4.46 13.90
N ALA A 39 -12.56 -5.10 13.43
CA ALA A 39 -12.51 -6.13 12.41
C ALA A 39 -11.99 -5.56 11.08
N ASP A 40 -12.50 -4.42 10.62
CA ASP A 40 -12.04 -3.74 9.40
C ASP A 40 -10.57 -3.32 9.49
N LEU A 41 -10.13 -2.79 10.65
CA LEU A 41 -8.73 -2.42 10.89
C LEU A 41 -7.80 -3.64 10.99
N SER A 42 -8.30 -4.75 11.55
CA SER A 42 -7.60 -6.03 11.60
C SER A 42 -7.50 -6.66 10.21
N ASP A 43 -8.58 -6.64 9.42
CA ASP A 43 -8.65 -7.14 8.05
C ASP A 43 -7.76 -6.31 7.10
N ALA A 44 -7.69 -5.00 7.34
CA ALA A 44 -6.74 -4.10 6.69
C ALA A 44 -5.28 -4.27 7.18
N ARG A 45 -5.01 -5.22 8.09
CA ARG A 45 -3.69 -5.49 8.71
C ARG A 45 -3.03 -4.26 9.35
N ARG A 46 -3.85 -3.33 9.86
CA ARG A 46 -3.38 -2.11 10.54
C ARG A 46 -3.21 -2.30 12.04
N ILE A 47 -3.92 -3.28 12.59
CA ILE A 47 -3.84 -3.65 14.00
C ILE A 47 -3.79 -5.17 14.15
N GLN A 48 -3.15 -5.65 15.21
CA GLN A 48 -3.29 -7.03 15.69
C GLN A 48 -3.96 -7.00 17.05
N ILE A 49 -5.00 -7.82 17.21
CA ILE A 49 -5.76 -7.95 18.45
C ILE A 49 -5.38 -9.29 19.07
N ASN A 50 -4.53 -9.27 20.10
CA ASN A 50 -4.22 -10.45 20.88
C ASN A 50 -5.23 -10.59 22.03
N ARG A 51 -6.02 -11.66 22.02
CA ARG A 51 -6.89 -12.03 23.14
C ARG A 51 -6.06 -12.80 24.18
N GLN A 52 -5.94 -12.25 25.38
CA GLN A 52 -5.41 -12.97 26.54
C GLN A 52 -6.49 -13.01 27.63
N GLY A 53 -7.16 -14.16 27.76
CA GLY A 53 -8.24 -14.34 28.74
C GLY A 53 -9.43 -13.40 28.52
N ARG A 54 -9.88 -12.70 29.58
CA ARG A 54 -10.96 -11.70 29.53
C ARG A 54 -10.54 -10.33 28.98
N GLY A 55 -9.26 -10.14 28.63
CA GLY A 55 -8.71 -8.89 28.13
C GLY A 55 -8.23 -8.96 26.67
N ARG A 56 -8.05 -7.80 26.05
CA ARG A 56 -7.45 -7.64 24.72
C ARG A 56 -6.21 -6.75 24.78
N ALA A 57 -5.20 -7.07 24.00
CA ALA A 57 -4.11 -6.18 23.66
C ALA A 57 -4.24 -5.79 22.18
N ILE A 58 -4.15 -4.50 21.87
CA ILE A 58 -4.21 -3.97 20.49
C ILE A 58 -2.84 -3.40 20.15
N THR A 59 -2.14 -4.05 19.22
CA THR A 59 -0.88 -3.56 18.66
C THR A 59 -1.18 -2.88 17.33
N THR A 60 -0.79 -1.62 17.16
CA THR A 60 -0.92 -0.89 15.89
C THR A 60 0.38 -0.99 15.11
N PHE A 61 0.31 -1.28 13.82
CA PHE A 61 1.48 -1.29 12.94
C PHE A 61 1.41 -0.12 11.95
N ALA A 62 2.57 0.41 11.57
CA ALA A 62 2.65 1.19 10.34
C ALA A 62 2.19 0.29 9.17
N ASP A 63 1.51 0.86 8.16
CA ASP A 63 0.96 0.12 7.01
C ASP A 63 1.96 -0.96 6.54
N ARG A 64 1.54 -2.24 6.65
CA ARG A 64 2.25 -3.51 6.33
C ARG A 64 3.13 -4.11 7.42
N PHE A 65 2.56 -5.01 8.23
CA PHE A 65 3.35 -6.01 8.95
C PHE A 65 3.66 -7.19 8.00
N ASP A 66 4.91 -7.24 7.54
CA ASP A 66 5.50 -8.36 6.78
C ASP A 66 6.36 -9.18 7.76
N ASP A 67 5.86 -10.34 8.18
CA ASP A 67 6.54 -11.31 9.05
C ASP A 67 7.67 -12.08 8.35
N SER A 68 7.93 -11.82 7.06
CA SER A 68 9.03 -12.42 6.29
C SER A 68 10.40 -12.15 6.92
N ASP A 69 10.55 -11.05 7.65
CA ASP A 69 11.79 -10.69 8.38
C ASP A 69 12.03 -11.61 9.59
N GLU A 70 10.97 -11.94 10.34
CA GLU A 70 11.04 -12.86 11.47
C GLU A 70 11.31 -14.29 11.00
N ILE A 71 10.69 -14.70 9.89
CA ILE A 71 10.92 -16.00 9.25
C ILE A 71 12.37 -16.10 8.74
N SER A 72 12.89 -15.04 8.11
CA SER A 72 14.29 -14.97 7.67
C SER A 72 15.27 -15.13 8.84
N ALA A 73 14.98 -14.51 9.99
CA ALA A 73 15.81 -14.64 11.19
C ALA A 73 15.81 -16.07 11.76
N ARG A 74 14.67 -16.77 11.75
CA ARG A 74 14.58 -18.18 12.18
C ARG A 74 15.37 -19.12 11.27
N ILE A 75 15.31 -18.91 9.95
CA ILE A 75 16.09 -19.69 8.96
C ILE A 75 17.60 -19.49 9.21
N GLN A 76 18.04 -18.25 9.40
CA GLN A 76 19.45 -17.92 9.69
C GLN A 76 19.94 -18.49 11.02
N ALA A 77 19.11 -18.44 12.07
CA ALA A 77 19.42 -19.02 13.37
C ALA A 77 19.59 -20.54 13.30
N ARG A 78 18.75 -21.22 12.50
CA ARG A 78 18.82 -22.67 12.31
C ARG A 78 20.02 -23.11 11.47
N ASN A 79 20.38 -22.36 10.42
CA ASN A 79 21.58 -22.61 9.62
C ASN A 79 22.88 -22.45 10.44
N SER A 80 22.88 -21.53 11.43
CA SER A 80 23.99 -21.34 12.37
C SER A 80 24.13 -22.49 13.36
N ALA A 81 23.03 -23.20 13.68
CA ALA A 81 23.01 -24.30 14.63
C ALA A 81 23.39 -25.66 14.02
N SER A 82 23.26 -25.82 12.69
CA SER A 82 23.50 -27.10 12.00
C SER A 82 24.87 -27.23 11.33
N ASN A 83 25.78 -26.25 11.43
CA ASN A 83 27.10 -26.34 10.78
C ASN A 83 28.19 -25.51 11.49
N PRO A 84 29.08 -26.10 12.32
CA PRO A 84 30.18 -25.37 12.96
C PRO A 84 31.32 -24.98 12.02
N GLN A 85 31.28 -25.36 10.73
CA GLN A 85 32.36 -25.15 9.78
C GLN A 85 31.85 -24.54 8.48
N LYS A 86 31.47 -23.26 8.52
CA LYS A 86 31.47 -22.37 7.35
C LYS A 86 31.46 -20.89 7.73
N THR A 87 32.28 -20.51 8.71
CA THR A 87 32.62 -19.11 9.00
C THR A 87 34.01 -18.80 8.44
N ALA A 88 34.09 -18.71 7.11
CA ALA A 88 35.18 -18.01 6.41
C ALA A 88 34.75 -17.82 4.96
N VAL A 89 35.07 -16.66 4.39
CA VAL A 89 34.74 -16.20 3.03
C VAL A 89 33.42 -15.43 2.93
N CYS A 90 33.40 -14.22 3.48
CA CYS A 90 32.83 -13.07 2.78
C CYS A 90 33.34 -11.77 3.42
N ASP A 91 34.65 -11.48 3.30
CA ASP A 91 35.21 -10.20 3.73
C ASP A 91 36.45 -9.84 2.90
N THR A 92 36.29 -9.64 1.59
CA THR A 92 37.31 -8.97 0.77
C THR A 92 36.73 -8.42 -0.55
N VAL A 93 35.93 -7.35 -0.53
CA VAL A 93 35.93 -6.35 -1.61
C VAL A 93 35.48 -4.99 -1.04
N ALA A 94 36.31 -4.40 -0.20
CA ALA A 94 36.17 -2.98 0.16
C ALA A 94 37.54 -2.38 0.46
N ARG A 95 38.37 -2.21 -0.58
CA ARG A 95 39.35 -1.13 -0.60
C ARG A 95 39.92 -0.91 -2.00
N SER A 96 40.19 0.37 -2.25
CA SER A 96 41.03 0.93 -3.30
C SER A 96 40.31 1.33 -4.59
N LYS A 97 39.95 2.61 -4.68
CA LYS A 97 40.66 3.52 -5.60
C LYS A 97 40.37 4.99 -5.27
N GLU A 98 41.42 5.66 -4.80
CA GLU A 98 41.54 7.12 -4.76
C GLU A 98 41.87 7.68 -6.15
N LEU A 99 41.47 8.95 -6.29
CA LEU A 99 41.89 10.07 -7.12
C LEU A 99 42.98 9.87 -8.20
N SER A 100 42.62 10.29 -9.42
CA SER A 100 43.38 11.16 -10.35
C SER A 100 42.53 11.24 -11.63
N GLY A 101 42.43 12.30 -12.41
CA GLY A 101 42.96 13.65 -12.46
C GLY A 101 42.28 14.27 -13.70
N ILE A 102 41.70 15.46 -13.56
CA ILE A 102 41.00 16.13 -14.66
C ILE A 102 42.05 16.73 -15.60
N THR A 103 41.97 16.43 -16.90
CA THR A 103 42.66 17.22 -17.93
C THR A 103 41.70 17.45 -19.09
N LEU A 104 41.35 18.73 -19.29
CA LEU A 104 40.57 19.23 -20.42
C LEU A 104 41.47 19.38 -21.65
N PRO A 105 41.04 18.98 -22.86
CA PRO A 105 41.69 19.40 -24.10
C PRO A 105 41.16 20.77 -24.61
N PRO A 106 41.99 21.57 -25.31
CA PRO A 106 41.65 22.92 -25.80
C PRO A 106 40.88 22.91 -27.14
N PRO A 107 40.36 24.06 -27.61
CA PRO A 107 39.32 24.12 -28.64
C PRO A 107 39.82 24.14 -30.09
N ALA A 108 38.84 23.96 -30.98
CA ALA A 108 38.88 23.55 -32.37
C ALA A 108 39.60 24.46 -33.39
N VAL A 109 40.01 23.84 -34.51
CA VAL A 109 40.16 24.50 -35.81
C VAL A 109 39.29 23.79 -36.85
N LYS A 110 38.54 24.60 -37.61
CA LYS A 110 37.57 24.24 -38.64
C LYS A 110 38.26 23.68 -39.88
N THR A 111 37.61 22.76 -40.62
CA THR A 111 37.52 22.84 -42.08
C THR A 111 36.55 21.82 -42.70
N ALA A 112 35.84 22.31 -43.72
CA ALA A 112 35.28 21.64 -44.90
C ALA A 112 34.04 20.73 -44.74
N ALA A 113 32.93 21.24 -45.30
CA ALA A 113 31.69 20.54 -45.58
C ALA A 113 31.88 19.44 -46.65
N LYS A 114 31.16 18.32 -46.48
CA LYS A 114 30.95 17.27 -47.48
C LYS A 114 29.45 16.95 -47.61
N PRO A 115 28.99 16.48 -48.79
CA PRO A 115 27.61 16.60 -49.23
C PRO A 115 26.68 15.57 -48.54
N GLN A 116 25.45 16.00 -48.26
CA GLN A 116 24.38 15.18 -47.69
C GLN A 116 23.98 14.07 -48.65
N LYS A 117 24.35 12.83 -48.35
CA LYS A 117 23.66 11.64 -48.87
C LYS A 117 22.41 11.42 -48.03
N SER A 118 21.26 11.29 -48.69
CA SER A 118 19.99 10.89 -48.10
C SER A 118 20.13 9.52 -47.41
N ALA A 119 20.40 9.53 -46.11
CA ALA A 119 20.47 8.33 -45.31
C ALA A 119 19.05 7.89 -44.97
N VAL A 120 18.62 6.77 -45.55
CA VAL A 120 17.51 5.98 -45.02
C VAL A 120 17.87 5.64 -43.57
N TYR A 121 17.10 6.16 -42.63
CA TYR A 121 17.32 5.97 -41.20
C TYR A 121 16.84 4.57 -40.81
N THR A 122 17.57 3.52 -41.18
CA THR A 122 17.43 2.22 -40.51
C THR A 122 17.92 2.39 -39.08
N ARG A 123 16.97 2.45 -38.13
CA ARG A 123 17.29 2.35 -36.69
C ARG A 123 18.20 1.13 -36.52
N PRO A 124 19.43 1.28 -36.01
CA PRO A 124 20.27 0.14 -35.74
C PRO A 124 19.54 -0.75 -34.75
N VAL A 125 19.30 -2.01 -35.14
CA VAL A 125 18.77 -3.02 -34.24
C VAL A 125 19.78 -3.15 -33.11
N ALA A 126 19.38 -2.74 -31.90
CA ALA A 126 20.26 -2.82 -30.74
C ALA A 126 20.77 -4.26 -30.60
N ALA A 127 22.09 -4.42 -30.42
CA ALA A 127 22.68 -5.74 -30.23
C ALA A 127 21.93 -6.46 -29.09
N PRO A 128 21.62 -7.76 -29.25
CA PRO A 128 20.84 -8.48 -28.26
C PRO A 128 21.56 -8.44 -26.92
N LYS A 129 20.83 -7.98 -25.89
CA LYS A 129 21.34 -7.91 -24.52
C LYS A 129 21.71 -9.32 -24.07
N LYS A 130 22.98 -9.54 -23.73
CA LYS A 130 23.45 -10.81 -23.16
C LYS A 130 22.98 -10.90 -21.71
N TRP A 131 22.15 -11.89 -21.41
CA TRP A 131 21.68 -12.18 -20.05
C TRP A 131 22.60 -13.24 -19.41
N PRO A 132 22.73 -13.27 -18.08
CA PRO A 132 23.41 -14.38 -17.40
C PRO A 132 22.66 -15.70 -17.65
N ALA A 133 23.36 -16.82 -17.48
CA ALA A 133 22.75 -18.14 -17.58
C ALA A 133 21.61 -18.28 -16.55
N ALA A 134 20.52 -18.96 -16.96
CA ALA A 134 19.43 -19.29 -16.05
C ALA A 134 19.92 -20.25 -14.96
N THR A 135 19.45 -20.06 -13.73
CA THR A 135 19.81 -20.89 -12.59
C THR A 135 18.76 -21.97 -12.36
N GLY A 136 19.19 -23.21 -12.11
CA GLY A 136 18.32 -24.33 -11.76
C GLY A 136 17.68 -25.02 -12.95
N ASN A 137 16.91 -26.07 -12.66
CA ASN A 137 16.15 -26.82 -13.67
C ASN A 137 14.74 -26.22 -13.83
N PRO A 138 14.15 -26.29 -15.04
CA PRO A 138 12.76 -25.86 -15.22
C PRO A 138 11.82 -26.73 -14.38
N PRO A 139 10.82 -26.14 -13.71
CA PRO A 139 9.84 -26.91 -12.96
C PRO A 139 8.86 -27.63 -13.89
N SER A 140 8.22 -28.70 -13.40
CA SER A 140 7.07 -29.33 -14.07
C SER A 140 5.77 -28.65 -13.64
N VAL A 141 4.75 -28.71 -14.51
CA VAL A 141 3.38 -28.30 -14.17
C VAL A 141 2.53 -29.56 -14.05
N GLU A 142 1.96 -29.79 -12.88
CA GLU A 142 1.27 -31.03 -12.53
C GLU A 142 -0.03 -30.73 -11.78
N ASN A 143 -1.06 -31.55 -11.96
CA ASN A 143 -2.25 -31.55 -11.10
C ASN A 143 -2.04 -32.60 -10.01
N ARG A 144 -2.03 -32.19 -8.73
CA ARG A 144 -1.83 -33.10 -7.59
C ARG A 144 -3.07 -33.13 -6.71
N HIS A 145 -3.42 -34.31 -6.22
CA HIS A 145 -4.51 -34.42 -5.24
C HIS A 145 -4.11 -33.71 -3.94
N PRO A 146 -4.99 -32.93 -3.27
CA PRO A 146 -4.63 -32.20 -2.06
C PRO A 146 -3.99 -33.06 -0.96
N SER A 147 -4.40 -34.32 -0.81
CA SER A 147 -3.86 -35.23 0.20
C SER A 147 -2.42 -35.71 -0.04
N GLU A 148 -1.88 -35.50 -1.24
CA GLU A 148 -0.50 -35.85 -1.57
C GLU A 148 0.50 -34.76 -1.16
N LEU A 149 -0.01 -33.56 -0.87
CA LEU A 149 0.77 -32.36 -0.60
C LEU A 149 1.00 -32.20 0.90
N ARG A 150 2.24 -31.91 1.27
CA ARG A 150 2.68 -31.70 2.66
C ARG A 150 3.07 -30.25 2.91
N LEU A 151 3.04 -29.84 4.18
CA LEU A 151 3.49 -28.52 4.63
C LEU A 151 4.67 -28.70 5.59
N ASP A 152 5.67 -27.83 5.49
CA ASP A 152 6.81 -27.80 6.40
C ASP A 152 6.66 -26.64 7.39
N ASP A 153 6.23 -26.97 8.61
CA ASP A 153 5.96 -25.97 9.66
C ASP A 153 7.21 -25.20 10.11
N SER A 154 8.40 -25.61 9.68
CA SER A 154 9.65 -25.00 10.14
C SER A 154 9.95 -23.63 9.50
N TYR A 155 9.32 -23.31 8.37
CA TYR A 155 9.41 -22.00 7.72
C TYR A 155 8.06 -21.43 7.24
N GLN A 156 7.00 -22.24 7.23
CA GLN A 156 5.66 -21.78 6.86
C GLN A 156 5.01 -20.90 7.93
N ARG A 157 4.01 -20.10 7.53
CA ARG A 157 3.25 -19.28 8.49
C ARG A 157 2.24 -20.15 9.23
N SER A 158 2.14 -19.98 10.55
CA SER A 158 1.09 -20.66 11.32
C SER A 158 -0.29 -20.33 10.75
N THR A 159 -1.09 -21.37 10.52
CA THR A 159 -2.48 -21.21 10.08
C THR A 159 -3.46 -21.14 11.24
N ASP A 160 -3.00 -21.31 12.49
CA ASP A 160 -3.88 -21.43 13.67
C ASP A 160 -4.44 -20.10 14.16
N ASN A 161 -3.87 -18.98 13.70
CA ASN A 161 -4.39 -17.67 14.04
C ASN A 161 -5.77 -17.43 13.38
N GLY A 162 -6.62 -16.65 14.07
CA GLY A 162 -8.00 -16.39 13.64
C GLY A 162 -8.10 -15.78 12.24
N ALA A 163 -7.14 -14.93 11.84
CA ALA A 163 -7.10 -14.33 10.51
C ALA A 163 -6.84 -15.36 9.39
N SER A 164 -5.89 -16.27 9.58
CA SER A 164 -5.62 -17.35 8.62
C SER A 164 -6.81 -18.30 8.51
N GLN A 165 -7.40 -18.67 9.64
CA GLN A 165 -8.60 -19.53 9.66
C GLN A 165 -9.79 -18.87 8.97
N ALA A 166 -9.99 -17.56 9.15
CA ALA A 166 -11.01 -16.80 8.44
C ALA A 166 -10.75 -16.76 6.93
N LEU A 167 -9.49 -16.55 6.52
CA LEU A 167 -9.11 -16.57 5.11
C LEU A 167 -9.33 -17.95 4.47
N ILE A 168 -8.94 -19.03 5.14
CA ILE A 168 -9.18 -20.40 4.67
C ILE A 168 -10.66 -20.65 4.44
N ARG A 169 -11.52 -20.30 5.42
CA ARG A 169 -12.97 -20.43 5.28
C ARG A 169 -13.52 -19.56 4.14
N LYS A 170 -13.00 -18.34 3.97
CA LYS A 170 -13.40 -17.45 2.87
C LYS A 170 -13.08 -18.06 1.52
N ILE A 171 -11.87 -18.60 1.34
CA ILE A 171 -11.48 -19.29 0.10
C ILE A 171 -12.34 -20.54 -0.13
N ALA A 172 -12.59 -21.34 0.91
CA ALA A 172 -13.39 -22.56 0.81
C ALA A 172 -14.85 -22.27 0.41
N ASN A 173 -15.48 -21.27 1.03
CA ASN A 173 -16.86 -20.87 0.75
C ASN A 173 -17.01 -20.22 -0.63
N GLY A 174 -16.04 -19.38 -1.01
CA GLY A 174 -16.04 -18.64 -2.29
C GLY A 174 -15.12 -19.26 -3.33
N TRP A 175 -14.97 -20.59 -3.35
CA TRP A 175 -14.00 -21.25 -4.23
C TRP A 175 -14.29 -20.91 -5.69
N ASP A 176 -13.31 -20.30 -6.35
CA ASP A 176 -13.35 -19.93 -7.76
C ASP A 176 -12.05 -20.40 -8.42
N TRP A 177 -12.17 -21.32 -9.39
CA TRP A 177 -11.02 -21.84 -10.14
C TRP A 177 -10.22 -20.73 -10.84
N ARG A 178 -10.86 -19.61 -11.20
CA ARG A 178 -10.20 -18.45 -11.81
C ARG A 178 -9.26 -17.73 -10.85
N MET A 179 -9.47 -17.87 -9.54
CA MET A 179 -8.61 -17.32 -8.48
C MET A 179 -7.57 -18.33 -7.97
N CYS A 180 -7.66 -19.60 -8.39
CA CYS A 180 -6.76 -20.66 -7.96
C CYS A 180 -5.44 -20.64 -8.73
N LEU A 181 -4.52 -19.75 -8.33
CA LEU A 181 -3.16 -19.77 -8.84
C LEU A 181 -2.43 -21.08 -8.45
N PRO A 182 -1.58 -21.64 -9.34
CA PRO A 182 -0.82 -22.84 -9.04
C PRO A 182 0.00 -22.74 -7.74
N LEU A 183 0.03 -23.83 -6.99
CA LEU A 183 0.87 -23.96 -5.80
C LEU A 183 2.33 -24.15 -6.23
N VAL A 184 3.26 -23.55 -5.48
CA VAL A 184 4.69 -23.82 -5.66
C VAL A 184 5.06 -24.97 -4.75
N VAL A 185 5.64 -26.03 -5.32
CA VAL A 185 5.89 -27.29 -4.62
C VAL A 185 7.34 -27.73 -4.81
N SER A 186 7.99 -28.13 -3.72
CA SER A 186 9.28 -28.81 -3.70
C SER A 186 9.05 -30.32 -3.80
N LYS A 187 9.71 -30.97 -4.76
CA LYS A 187 9.86 -32.42 -4.79
C LYS A 187 11.21 -32.77 -4.15
N ARG A 188 11.16 -33.46 -3.02
CA ARG A 188 12.36 -33.94 -2.32
C ARG A 188 12.84 -35.29 -2.90
N ASP A 189 14.03 -35.72 -2.50
CA ASP A 189 14.69 -36.93 -3.04
C ASP A 189 13.88 -38.21 -2.81
N ASP A 190 13.10 -38.28 -1.73
CA ASP A 190 12.19 -39.38 -1.42
C ASP A 190 10.90 -39.35 -2.26
N GLY A 191 10.76 -38.39 -3.18
CA GLY A 191 9.60 -38.19 -4.04
C GLY A 191 8.44 -37.47 -3.35
N SER A 192 8.57 -37.09 -2.07
CA SER A 192 7.53 -36.37 -1.34
C SER A 192 7.39 -34.93 -1.85
N LEU A 193 6.15 -34.42 -1.80
CA LEU A 193 5.77 -33.12 -2.33
C LEU A 193 5.44 -32.15 -1.19
N TRP A 194 6.19 -31.05 -1.12
CA TRP A 194 6.11 -30.07 -0.04
C TRP A 194 5.74 -28.70 -0.60
N VAL A 195 4.63 -28.13 -0.14
CA VAL A 195 4.18 -26.82 -0.59
C VAL A 195 5.08 -25.74 0.00
N ILE A 196 5.66 -24.93 -0.89
CA ILE A 196 6.40 -23.70 -0.55
C ILE A 196 5.43 -22.51 -0.53
N ASP A 197 4.55 -22.35 -1.52
CA ASP A 197 3.57 -21.27 -1.56
C ASP A 197 2.16 -21.77 -1.88
N GLY A 198 1.17 -21.28 -1.13
CA GLY A 198 -0.24 -21.63 -1.29
C GLY A 198 -0.88 -22.43 -0.15
N GLN A 199 -0.30 -22.39 1.05
CA GLN A 199 -0.82 -23.09 2.24
C GLN A 199 -2.33 -22.88 2.47
N HIS A 200 -2.86 -21.66 2.32
CA HIS A 200 -4.29 -21.37 2.55
C HIS A 200 -5.19 -21.98 1.48
N ARG A 201 -4.71 -22.08 0.23
CA ARG A 201 -5.43 -22.72 -0.88
C ARG A 201 -5.48 -24.23 -0.67
N LEU A 202 -4.36 -24.84 -0.26
CA LEU A 202 -4.31 -26.25 0.12
C LEU A 202 -5.28 -26.54 1.28
N ALA A 203 -5.19 -25.76 2.36
CA ALA A 203 -6.06 -25.93 3.52
C ALA A 203 -7.55 -25.75 3.16
N ALA A 204 -7.89 -24.78 2.30
CA ALA A 204 -9.26 -24.57 1.84
C ALA A 204 -9.77 -25.73 0.96
N ALA A 205 -8.93 -26.28 0.07
CA ALA A 205 -9.28 -27.46 -0.72
C ALA A 205 -9.51 -28.69 0.16
N LEU A 206 -8.63 -28.94 1.13
CA LEU A 206 -8.78 -30.01 2.11
C LEU A 206 -10.04 -29.82 2.97
N LEU A 207 -10.35 -28.58 3.37
CA LEU A 207 -11.55 -28.25 4.15
C LEU A 207 -12.84 -28.56 3.38
N ARG A 208 -12.87 -28.29 2.06
CA ARG A 208 -14.04 -28.60 1.23
C ARG A 208 -14.22 -30.10 0.98
N GLY A 209 -13.11 -30.83 0.85
CA GLY A 209 -13.11 -32.28 0.61
C GLY A 209 -13.58 -32.72 -0.79
N ASP A 210 -14.11 -31.81 -1.62
CA ASP A 210 -14.64 -32.09 -2.96
C ASP A 210 -13.69 -31.66 -4.09
N ILE A 211 -12.55 -31.04 -3.78
CA ILE A 211 -11.60 -30.54 -4.77
C ILE A 211 -10.69 -31.69 -5.25
N PRO A 212 -10.79 -32.10 -6.54
CA PRO A 212 -10.13 -33.31 -7.01
C PRO A 212 -8.62 -33.14 -7.23
N PHE A 213 -8.15 -31.91 -7.45
CA PHE A 213 -6.73 -31.61 -7.64
C PHE A 213 -6.44 -30.13 -7.38
N LEU A 214 -5.16 -29.82 -7.19
CA LEU A 214 -4.63 -28.47 -7.25
C LEU A 214 -3.57 -28.39 -8.35
N PRO A 215 -3.57 -27.33 -9.17
CA PRO A 215 -2.47 -27.09 -10.09
C PRO A 215 -1.21 -26.77 -9.29
N CYS A 216 -0.10 -27.39 -9.65
CA CYS A 216 1.19 -27.27 -8.99
C CYS A 216 2.29 -26.97 -9.99
N VAL A 217 3.21 -26.09 -9.61
CA VAL A 217 4.52 -25.92 -10.24
C VAL A 217 5.53 -26.62 -9.35
N VAL A 218 6.03 -27.76 -9.80
CA VAL A 218 6.86 -28.67 -9.01
C VAL A 218 8.33 -28.46 -9.42
N GLY A 219 9.14 -28.01 -8.47
CA GLY A 219 10.58 -27.81 -8.62
C GLY A 219 11.39 -28.72 -7.70
N ILE A 220 12.68 -28.85 -7.99
CA ILE A 220 13.65 -29.55 -7.13
C ILE A 220 14.52 -28.49 -6.46
N TYR A 221 14.67 -28.58 -5.14
CA TYR A 221 15.46 -27.66 -4.31
C TYR A 221 16.54 -28.44 -3.57
N GLY A 222 17.70 -27.80 -3.36
CA GLY A 222 18.86 -28.49 -2.77
C GLY A 222 18.70 -28.81 -1.28
N SER A 223 17.83 -28.10 -0.58
CA SER A 223 17.61 -28.26 0.86
C SER A 223 16.33 -27.55 1.34
N VAL A 224 15.91 -27.88 2.57
CA VAL A 224 14.84 -27.14 3.29
C VAL A 224 15.21 -25.65 3.44
N ALA A 225 16.50 -25.32 3.56
CA ALA A 225 16.95 -23.93 3.62
C ALA A 225 16.72 -23.20 2.28
N ASP A 226 16.91 -23.88 1.15
CA ASP A 226 16.62 -23.32 -0.18
C ASP A 226 15.12 -23.12 -0.39
N GLU A 227 14.29 -24.08 0.05
CA GLU A 227 12.82 -23.94 0.05
C GLU A 227 12.39 -22.69 0.84
N ALA A 228 12.96 -22.51 2.03
CA ALA A 228 12.64 -21.40 2.92
C ALA A 228 13.13 -20.04 2.37
N ALA A 229 14.31 -20.00 1.75
CA ALA A 229 14.82 -18.82 1.05
C ALA A 229 13.91 -18.44 -0.12
N MET A 230 13.43 -19.43 -0.88
CA MET A 230 12.48 -19.23 -1.97
C MET A 230 11.12 -18.74 -1.48
N PHE A 231 10.62 -19.29 -0.38
CA PHE A 231 9.42 -18.78 0.29
C PHE A 231 9.53 -17.28 0.61
N VAL A 232 10.63 -16.87 1.26
CA VAL A 232 10.86 -15.45 1.58
C VAL A 232 10.97 -14.60 0.32
N ALA A 233 11.76 -15.05 -0.67
CA ALA A 233 11.96 -14.32 -1.91
C ALA A 233 10.65 -14.09 -2.67
N MET A 234 9.80 -15.12 -2.79
CA MET A 234 8.51 -15.02 -3.46
C MET A 234 7.56 -14.06 -2.76
N ASN A 235 7.50 -14.09 -1.43
CA ASN A 235 6.62 -13.21 -0.66
C ASN A 235 7.09 -11.75 -0.70
N ARG A 236 8.41 -11.50 -0.57
CA ARG A 236 8.96 -10.14 -0.65
C ARG A 236 8.95 -9.53 -2.04
N ALA A 237 9.12 -10.35 -3.09
CA ALA A 237 9.10 -9.88 -4.47
C ALA A 237 7.69 -9.45 -4.93
N ARG A 238 6.62 -9.84 -4.22
CA ARG A 238 5.27 -9.37 -4.53
C ARG A 238 5.18 -7.87 -4.30
N LYS A 239 5.18 -7.12 -5.40
CA LYS A 239 4.81 -5.71 -5.37
C LYS A 239 3.29 -5.63 -5.22
N PRO A 240 2.76 -5.11 -4.10
CA PRO A 240 1.33 -4.91 -3.98
C PRO A 240 0.86 -3.91 -5.04
N MET A 241 -0.33 -4.16 -5.57
CA MET A 241 -1.01 -3.21 -6.44
C MET A 241 -1.20 -1.90 -5.67
N ASN A 242 -0.96 -0.79 -6.35
CA ASN A 242 -1.16 0.51 -5.73
C ASN A 242 -2.66 0.85 -5.74
N ARG A 243 -3.11 1.68 -4.79
CA ARG A 243 -4.52 2.08 -4.65
C ARG A 243 -5.12 2.71 -5.91
N LEU A 244 -4.35 3.45 -6.69
CA LEU A 244 -4.82 3.97 -7.98
C LEU A 244 -5.00 2.85 -9.01
N ASP A 245 -4.08 1.89 -9.08
CA ASP A 245 -4.25 0.74 -9.96
C ASP A 245 -5.46 -0.10 -9.53
N ASP A 246 -5.66 -0.29 -8.22
CA ASP A 246 -6.87 -0.91 -7.65
C ASP A 246 -8.13 -0.16 -8.08
N PHE A 247 -8.12 1.17 -7.98
CA PHE A 247 -9.26 2.00 -8.37
C PHE A 247 -9.56 1.91 -9.87
N HIS A 248 -8.53 1.95 -10.72
CA HIS A 248 -8.69 1.78 -12.16
C HIS A 248 -9.22 0.37 -12.53
N ALA A 249 -8.75 -0.66 -11.82
CA ALA A 249 -9.28 -2.01 -11.97
C ALA A 249 -10.75 -2.09 -11.52
N ALA A 250 -11.13 -1.41 -10.43
CA ALA A 250 -12.50 -1.35 -9.93
C ALA A 250 -13.46 -0.71 -10.95
N ILE A 251 -13.05 0.41 -11.59
CA ILE A 251 -13.82 1.01 -12.69
C ILE A 251 -14.02 0.00 -13.82
N ALA A 252 -12.95 -0.67 -14.26
CA ALA A 252 -13.01 -1.63 -15.35
C ALA A 252 -13.90 -2.85 -15.02
N SER A 253 -14.00 -3.24 -13.74
CA SER A 253 -14.89 -4.30 -13.28
C SER A 253 -16.35 -3.87 -13.07
N GLY A 254 -16.67 -2.59 -13.28
CA GLY A 254 -18.02 -2.06 -13.09
C GLY A 254 -18.40 -1.77 -11.63
N ASP A 255 -17.41 -1.55 -10.75
CA ASP A 255 -17.68 -1.20 -9.36
C ASP A 255 -18.43 0.13 -9.27
N SER A 256 -19.64 0.12 -8.69
CA SER A 256 -20.53 1.27 -8.68
C SER A 256 -19.99 2.44 -7.86
N GLU A 257 -19.25 2.17 -6.77
CA GLU A 257 -18.62 3.21 -5.96
C GLU A 257 -17.48 3.89 -6.74
N ALA A 258 -16.63 3.10 -7.41
CA ALA A 258 -15.54 3.64 -8.23
C ALA A 258 -16.05 4.45 -9.43
N ILE A 259 -17.13 4.00 -10.07
CA ILE A 259 -17.80 4.73 -11.15
C ILE A 259 -18.35 6.07 -10.63
N GLU A 260 -19.03 6.06 -9.48
CA GLU A 260 -19.58 7.28 -8.87
C GLU A 260 -18.49 8.27 -8.49
N ILE A 261 -17.37 7.80 -7.90
CA ILE A 261 -16.21 8.64 -7.61
C ILE A 261 -15.65 9.24 -8.89
N THR A 262 -15.54 8.45 -9.96
CA THR A 262 -15.06 8.94 -11.26
C THR A 262 -15.99 10.01 -11.82
N ARG A 263 -17.30 9.78 -11.76
CA ARG A 263 -18.32 10.76 -12.16
C ARG A 263 -18.15 12.09 -11.42
N LEU A 264 -18.06 12.05 -10.08
CA LEU A 264 -17.86 13.24 -9.23
C LEU A 264 -16.58 14.01 -9.59
N ILE A 265 -15.48 13.31 -9.84
CA ILE A 265 -14.21 13.91 -10.25
C ILE A 265 -14.36 14.58 -11.62
N THR A 266 -14.95 13.89 -12.60
CA THR A 266 -15.10 14.41 -13.97
C THR A 266 -16.09 15.59 -14.06
N GLU A 267 -17.19 15.54 -13.32
CA GLU A 267 -18.18 16.63 -13.27
C GLU A 267 -17.61 17.88 -12.61
N ALA A 268 -16.68 17.72 -11.67
CA ALA A 268 -15.96 18.84 -11.08
C ALA A 268 -14.85 19.40 -11.99
N GLY A 269 -14.59 18.81 -13.16
CA GLY A 269 -13.57 19.27 -14.11
C GLY A 269 -12.18 18.64 -13.92
N PHE A 270 -12.05 17.62 -13.08
CA PHE A 270 -10.80 16.89 -12.86
C PHE A 270 -10.74 15.58 -13.66
N THR A 271 -9.54 15.00 -13.73
CA THR A 271 -9.30 13.64 -14.21
C THR A 271 -8.64 12.78 -13.13
N VAL A 272 -8.81 11.46 -13.19
CA VAL A 272 -8.17 10.54 -12.23
C VAL A 272 -6.75 10.24 -12.66
N SER A 273 -5.77 10.50 -11.78
CA SER A 273 -4.37 10.24 -12.09
C SER A 273 -4.09 8.76 -12.34
N ARG A 274 -3.21 8.47 -13.29
CA ARG A 274 -2.62 7.13 -13.52
C ARG A 274 -1.29 6.95 -12.79
N LYS A 275 -0.77 8.01 -12.16
CA LYS A 275 0.58 8.04 -11.60
C LYS A 275 0.53 8.20 -10.09
N THR A 276 1.33 7.40 -9.40
CA THR A 276 1.31 7.31 -7.94
C THR A 276 2.31 8.24 -7.26
N GLY A 277 3.35 8.63 -7.98
CA GLY A 277 4.43 9.46 -7.44
C GLY A 277 4.04 10.94 -7.47
N SER A 278 4.23 11.63 -6.34
CA SER A 278 3.95 13.07 -6.24
C SER A 278 4.72 13.92 -7.25
N GLN A 279 5.94 13.48 -7.62
CA GLN A 279 6.77 14.11 -8.65
C GLN A 279 6.21 13.97 -10.08
N SER A 280 5.17 13.17 -10.26
CA SER A 280 4.58 12.87 -11.57
C SER A 280 3.18 13.42 -11.73
N TRP A 281 2.63 14.06 -10.69
CA TRP A 281 1.32 14.69 -10.73
C TRP A 281 1.35 15.93 -11.64
N VAL A 282 0.26 16.12 -12.35
CA VAL A 282 0.06 17.23 -13.28
C VAL A 282 -1.19 18.01 -12.86
N PRO A 283 -1.33 19.27 -13.29
CA PRO A 283 -2.56 20.03 -13.09
C PRO A 283 -3.82 19.31 -13.59
N GLY A 284 -4.95 19.54 -12.93
CA GLY A 284 -6.23 18.93 -13.31
C GLY A 284 -6.35 17.43 -13.02
N GLU A 285 -5.39 16.82 -12.30
CA GLU A 285 -5.45 15.42 -11.88
C GLU A 285 -5.71 15.24 -10.37
N VAL A 286 -6.53 14.24 -10.03
CA VAL A 286 -6.82 13.79 -8.67
C VAL A 286 -6.25 12.39 -8.45
N ALA A 287 -5.41 12.25 -7.43
CA ALA A 287 -4.80 10.96 -7.03
C ALA A 287 -5.38 10.37 -5.74
N PHE A 288 -6.28 11.08 -5.06
CA PHE A 288 -6.72 10.78 -3.68
C PHE A 288 -8.11 10.11 -3.62
N THR A 289 -8.37 9.15 -4.50
CA THR A 289 -9.65 8.45 -4.63
C THR A 289 -10.14 7.81 -3.32
N SER A 290 -9.23 7.32 -2.48
CA SER A 290 -9.59 6.75 -1.17
C SER A 290 -10.18 7.77 -0.19
N ALA A 291 -9.76 9.05 -0.26
CA ALA A 291 -10.33 10.11 0.58
C ALA A 291 -11.75 10.46 0.12
N ILE A 292 -11.96 10.53 -1.20
CA ILE A 292 -13.27 10.76 -1.80
C ILE A 292 -14.22 9.62 -1.44
N ALA A 293 -13.79 8.36 -1.58
CA ALA A 293 -14.57 7.19 -1.16
C ALA A 293 -14.99 7.25 0.32
N LYS A 294 -14.06 7.65 1.21
CA LYS A 294 -14.35 7.82 2.65
C LYS A 294 -15.45 8.86 2.90
N VAL A 295 -15.39 10.01 2.21
CA VAL A 295 -16.41 11.06 2.35
C VAL A 295 -17.71 10.62 1.70
N LEU A 296 -17.68 10.04 0.51
CA LEU A 296 -18.86 9.57 -0.22
C LEU A 296 -19.70 8.61 0.64
N ARG A 297 -19.07 7.59 1.23
CA ARG A 297 -19.77 6.62 2.10
C ARG A 297 -20.37 7.23 3.36
N LYS A 298 -19.77 8.30 3.89
CA LYS A 298 -20.15 8.85 5.20
C LYS A 298 -21.07 10.07 5.09
N HIS A 299 -20.94 10.85 4.03
CA HIS A 299 -21.54 12.17 3.89
C HIS A 299 -22.25 12.38 2.55
N GLY A 300 -22.14 11.42 1.61
CA GLY A 300 -22.85 11.45 0.34
C GLY A 300 -22.15 12.25 -0.76
N ALA A 301 -22.73 12.16 -1.96
CA ALA A 301 -22.16 12.69 -3.20
C ALA A 301 -22.07 14.23 -3.22
N ASN A 302 -23.07 14.94 -2.67
CA ASN A 302 -23.11 16.40 -2.70
C ASN A 302 -21.90 17.03 -2.00
N VAL A 303 -21.55 16.53 -0.81
CA VAL A 303 -20.39 17.02 -0.04
C VAL A 303 -19.08 16.79 -0.80
N CYS A 304 -18.95 15.67 -1.51
CA CYS A 304 -17.81 15.43 -2.37
C CYS A 304 -17.77 16.39 -3.56
N ALA A 305 -18.90 16.57 -4.25
CA ALA A 305 -19.02 17.43 -5.42
C ALA A 305 -18.70 18.89 -5.08
N ASP A 306 -19.23 19.41 -3.98
CA ASP A 306 -18.99 20.79 -3.54
C ASP A 306 -17.50 21.02 -3.26
N ALA A 307 -16.87 20.15 -2.47
CA ALA A 307 -15.44 20.29 -2.18
C ALA A 307 -14.56 20.15 -3.43
N LEU A 308 -14.88 19.23 -4.35
CA LEU A 308 -14.13 19.09 -5.61
C LEU A 308 -14.30 20.34 -6.49
N ARG A 309 -15.53 20.85 -6.66
CA ARG A 309 -15.78 22.08 -7.44
C ARG A 309 -15.05 23.28 -6.85
N THR A 310 -15.13 23.49 -5.54
CA THR A 310 -14.38 24.54 -4.85
C THR A 310 -12.88 24.44 -5.13
N MET A 311 -12.30 23.23 -5.09
CA MET A 311 -10.89 23.03 -5.41
C MET A 311 -10.57 23.33 -6.88
N GLN A 312 -11.43 22.94 -7.82
CA GLN A 312 -11.19 23.20 -9.25
C GLN A 312 -11.34 24.67 -9.61
N GLU A 313 -12.31 25.37 -9.02
CA GLU A 313 -12.51 26.80 -9.21
C GLU A 313 -11.37 27.62 -8.59
N ALA A 314 -10.86 27.19 -7.43
CA ALA A 314 -9.74 27.87 -6.77
C ALA A 314 -8.40 27.66 -7.50
N TRP A 315 -8.17 26.46 -8.05
CA TRP A 315 -6.87 26.08 -8.60
C TRP A 315 -6.97 25.26 -9.90
N PRO A 316 -7.55 25.80 -10.99
CA PRO A 316 -7.85 25.05 -12.21
C PRO A 316 -6.61 24.51 -12.94
N ASP A 317 -5.49 25.23 -12.85
CA ASP A 317 -4.24 24.93 -13.56
C ASP A 317 -3.09 24.54 -12.62
N GLU A 318 -3.38 24.19 -11.37
CA GLU A 318 -2.36 23.81 -10.40
C GLU A 318 -2.36 22.32 -10.07
N VAL A 319 -1.19 21.83 -9.64
CA VAL A 319 -1.06 20.50 -9.05
C VAL A 319 -1.61 20.52 -7.63
N LEU A 320 -2.52 19.59 -7.31
CA LEU A 320 -3.11 19.44 -5.98
C LEU A 320 -2.16 18.77 -4.97
N ASN A 321 -1.12 19.47 -4.53
CA ASN A 321 -0.22 19.05 -3.44
C ASN A 321 -1.00 18.86 -2.12
N ALA A 322 -0.83 17.73 -1.46
CA ALA A 322 -1.64 17.37 -0.30
C ALA A 322 -3.17 17.46 -0.56
N GLY A 323 -3.61 17.26 -1.81
CA GLY A 323 -5.01 17.39 -2.22
C GLY A 323 -6.00 16.58 -1.37
N ALA A 324 -5.61 15.38 -0.92
CA ALA A 324 -6.44 14.57 -0.01
C ALA A 324 -6.76 15.31 1.31
N SER A 325 -5.77 16.01 1.87
CA SER A 325 -5.90 16.75 3.12
C SER A 325 -6.74 18.01 2.93
N MET A 326 -6.53 18.73 1.81
CA MET A 326 -7.33 19.90 1.43
C MET A 326 -8.81 19.52 1.21
N PHE A 327 -9.07 18.51 0.39
CA PHE A 327 -10.40 17.96 0.17
C PHE A 327 -11.09 17.56 1.49
N THR A 328 -10.37 16.84 2.36
CA THR A 328 -10.93 16.42 3.66
C THR A 328 -11.16 17.63 4.59
N ALA A 329 -10.36 18.69 4.50
CA ALA A 329 -10.56 19.91 5.29
C ALA A 329 -11.81 20.69 4.82
N LEU A 330 -11.96 20.89 3.51
CA LEU A 330 -13.12 21.56 2.91
C LEU A 330 -14.42 20.80 3.18
N THR A 331 -14.42 19.48 3.03
CA THR A 331 -15.60 18.66 3.37
C THR A 331 -15.96 18.78 4.86
N LYS A 332 -14.98 18.79 5.78
CA LYS A 332 -15.23 19.04 7.21
C LYS A 332 -15.82 20.43 7.48
N LEU A 333 -15.42 21.45 6.73
CA LEU A 333 -16.00 22.80 6.83
C LEU A 333 -17.45 22.81 6.31
N ALA A 334 -17.72 22.17 5.18
CA ALA A 334 -19.07 22.06 4.64
C ALA A 334 -20.03 21.28 5.57
N ILE A 335 -19.54 20.22 6.24
CA ILE A 335 -20.34 19.39 7.15
C ILE A 335 -20.61 20.11 8.48
N SER A 336 -19.60 20.80 9.01
CA SER A 336 -19.66 21.47 10.31
C SER A 336 -19.00 22.85 10.21
N PRO A 337 -19.69 23.80 9.57
CA PRO A 337 -19.20 25.16 9.45
C PRO A 337 -19.25 25.87 10.82
N PRO A 338 -18.36 26.86 11.06
CA PRO A 338 -18.51 27.76 12.21
C PRO A 338 -19.77 28.63 12.07
N ASP A 339 -20.19 29.27 13.17
CA ASP A 339 -21.31 30.21 13.14
C ASP A 339 -21.00 31.41 12.23
N GLY A 340 -21.97 31.82 11.40
CA GLY A 340 -21.78 32.91 10.45
C GLY A 340 -20.83 32.57 9.29
N PHE A 341 -20.62 31.29 8.99
CA PHE A 341 -19.78 30.87 7.87
C PHE A 341 -20.37 31.29 6.52
N ASP A 342 -19.62 32.10 5.78
CA ASP A 342 -19.89 32.49 4.41
C ASP A 342 -18.99 31.68 3.45
N PRO A 343 -19.55 30.77 2.62
CA PRO A 343 -18.80 30.01 1.63
C PRO A 343 -18.04 30.89 0.63
N ASP A 344 -18.59 32.05 0.25
CA ASP A 344 -17.96 32.95 -0.73
C ASP A 344 -16.74 33.65 -0.12
N ARG A 345 -16.83 34.06 1.15
CA ARG A 345 -15.67 34.55 1.92
C ARG A 345 -14.60 33.48 2.09
N MET A 346 -14.98 32.23 2.36
CA MET A 346 -14.01 31.13 2.38
C MET A 346 -13.36 30.92 1.01
N PHE A 347 -14.13 31.00 -0.07
CA PHE A 347 -13.57 30.90 -1.42
C PHE A 347 -12.55 32.01 -1.70
N ARG A 348 -12.85 33.27 -1.35
CA ARG A 348 -11.87 34.37 -1.45
C ARG A 348 -10.61 34.11 -0.62
N ALA A 349 -10.77 33.58 0.59
CA ALA A 349 -9.63 33.22 1.44
C ALA A 349 -8.75 32.14 0.81
N LEU A 350 -9.34 31.14 0.11
CA LEU A 350 -8.60 30.10 -0.62
C LEU A 350 -7.72 30.70 -1.73
N LEU A 351 -8.23 31.70 -2.46
CA LEU A 351 -7.55 32.36 -3.58
C LEU A 351 -6.31 33.17 -3.14
N ARG A 352 -6.14 33.46 -1.85
CA ARG A 352 -4.97 34.21 -1.33
C ARG A 352 -3.64 33.48 -1.50
N ARG A 353 -3.68 32.16 -1.70
CA ARG A 353 -2.49 31.31 -1.78
C ARG A 353 -2.65 30.26 -2.87
N ASN A 354 -1.53 29.96 -3.52
CA ASN A 354 -1.49 28.82 -4.44
C ASN A 354 -1.50 27.50 -3.67
N GLN A 355 -1.72 26.40 -4.38
CA GLN A 355 -1.90 25.09 -3.79
C GLN A 355 -0.63 24.62 -3.05
N ARG A 356 0.56 24.90 -3.61
CA ARG A 356 1.84 24.54 -2.98
C ARG A 356 2.04 25.25 -1.64
N GLU A 357 1.65 26.51 -1.54
CA GLU A 357 1.70 27.29 -0.30
C GLU A 357 0.77 26.70 0.76
N TRP A 358 -0.47 26.35 0.37
CA TRP A 358 -1.39 25.65 1.27
C TRP A 358 -0.81 24.33 1.79
N ALA A 359 -0.18 23.55 0.91
CA ALA A 359 0.45 22.30 1.29
C ALA A 359 1.64 22.49 2.24
N SER A 360 2.33 23.63 2.17
CA SER A 360 3.52 23.91 2.98
C SER A 360 3.24 23.99 4.49
N PHE A 361 2.01 24.36 4.89
CA PHE A 361 1.57 24.34 6.27
C PHE A 361 1.57 22.94 6.90
N LEU A 362 1.69 21.89 6.09
CA LEU A 362 1.73 20.51 6.53
C LEU A 362 3.14 19.90 6.52
N ASN A 363 4.19 20.68 6.27
CA ASN A 363 5.57 20.19 6.20
C ASN A 363 6.07 19.64 7.55
N GLU A 364 5.63 20.23 8.65
CA GLU A 364 6.03 19.83 10.01
C GLU A 364 5.17 18.68 10.57
N THR A 365 4.06 18.38 9.92
CA THR A 365 3.07 17.39 10.36
C THR A 365 3.49 15.99 9.94
N LYS A 366 4.12 15.26 10.86
CA LYS A 366 4.51 13.85 10.68
C LYS A 366 3.35 12.85 10.77
N SER A 367 2.14 13.33 11.05
CA SER A 367 0.97 12.52 11.35
C SER A 367 0.18 12.05 10.12
N GLY A 368 -0.73 11.10 10.34
CA GLY A 368 -1.62 10.53 9.32
C GLY A 368 -2.64 11.52 8.73
N GLY A 369 -3.38 11.07 7.71
CA GLY A 369 -4.24 11.93 6.88
C GLY A 369 -5.31 12.73 7.62
N ASP A 370 -5.93 12.16 8.66
CA ASP A 370 -7.01 12.84 9.41
C ASP A 370 -6.50 14.03 10.23
N GLU A 371 -5.29 13.94 10.81
CA GLU A 371 -4.64 15.03 11.55
C GLU A 371 -4.17 16.14 10.60
N ARG A 372 -3.59 15.77 9.45
CA ARG A 372 -3.23 16.75 8.39
C ARG A 372 -4.44 17.53 7.90
N ALA A 373 -5.57 16.85 7.71
CA ALA A 373 -6.82 17.52 7.34
C ALA A 373 -7.37 18.43 8.45
N ALA A 374 -7.22 18.05 9.73
CA ALA A 374 -7.64 18.89 10.85
C ALA A 374 -6.79 20.17 10.94
N GLN A 375 -5.48 20.05 10.75
CA GLN A 375 -4.58 21.19 10.71
C GLN A 375 -4.88 22.12 9.53
N LEU A 376 -5.06 21.59 8.31
CA LEU A 376 -5.46 22.43 7.18
C LEU A 376 -6.79 23.15 7.46
N ARG A 377 -7.78 22.47 8.05
CA ARG A 377 -9.04 23.11 8.45
C ARG A 377 -8.80 24.31 9.37
N GLN A 378 -7.89 24.19 10.35
CA GLN A 378 -7.58 25.29 11.26
C GLN A 378 -6.90 26.46 10.52
N VAL A 379 -5.94 26.18 9.64
CA VAL A 379 -5.25 27.22 8.85
C VAL A 379 -6.24 27.91 7.90
N LEU A 380 -7.16 27.18 7.29
CA LEU A 380 -8.23 27.74 6.45
C LEU A 380 -9.12 28.70 7.24
N LEU A 381 -9.48 28.34 8.47
CA LEU A 381 -10.29 29.22 9.34
C LEU A 381 -9.54 30.49 9.75
N MET A 382 -8.23 30.41 10.03
CA MET A 382 -7.42 31.60 10.29
C MET A 382 -7.40 32.53 9.06
N ALA A 383 -7.22 31.97 7.86
CA ALA A 383 -7.25 32.76 6.62
C ALA A 383 -8.64 33.36 6.33
N TYR A 384 -9.71 32.65 6.70
CA TYR A 384 -11.08 33.14 6.61
C TYR A 384 -11.35 34.33 7.54
N GLU A 385 -10.87 34.27 8.80
CA GLU A 385 -10.96 35.37 9.76
C GLU A 385 -10.23 36.63 9.26
N GLU A 386 -9.10 36.44 8.58
CA GLU A 386 -8.34 37.53 7.94
C GLU A 386 -9.00 38.07 6.65
N GLU A 387 -9.99 37.37 6.07
CA GLU A 387 -10.70 37.84 4.88
C GLU A 387 -11.79 38.84 5.29
N PRO A 388 -11.82 40.07 4.75
CA PRO A 388 -12.88 41.02 5.06
C PRO A 388 -14.26 40.51 4.65
N GLU A 389 -15.26 40.87 5.44
CA GLU A 389 -16.66 40.73 5.06
C GLU A 389 -16.96 41.72 3.93
N VAL A 390 -17.70 41.27 2.91
CA VAL A 390 -18.19 42.20 1.89
C VAL A 390 -19.25 43.04 2.56
N ALA A 391 -19.02 44.34 2.68
CA ALA A 391 -20.08 45.26 3.08
C ALA A 391 -21.17 45.18 2.02
N ASP A 392 -22.42 44.92 2.43
CA ASP A 392 -23.58 44.98 1.54
C ASP A 392 -23.52 46.32 0.80
N ALA A 393 -23.40 46.25 -0.54
CA ALA A 393 -23.54 47.43 -1.37
C ALA A 393 -25.00 47.87 -1.25
N GLU A 394 -25.23 48.97 -0.51
CA GLU A 394 -26.53 49.63 -0.33
C GLU A 394 -27.27 49.89 -1.65
#